data_AF-A0A1G7DPE9-F1
#
_entry.id   AF-A0A1G7DPE9-F1
#
_cell.length_a   1.000
_cell.length_b   1.000
_cell.length_c   1.000
_cell.angle_alpha   90.00
_cell.angle_beta   90.00
_cell.angle_gamma   90.00
#
_symmetry.space_group_name_H-M   'P 1'
#
loop_
_entity.id
_entity.type
_entity.pdbx_description
1 polymer ?
#
loop_
_entity_poly.entity_id
_entity_poly.type
_entity_poly.pdbx_seq_one_letter_code
_entity_poly.pdbx_strand_id
1 'polypeptide(L)'
;MLHSIVGRPVRRRRIGAGGTGGITGQTLTKEHFMTDTEQPNLSRRRMLTAALLVPAAAAGGSLVIADSADAAPGGQIKVKRSQVIKRAKYWYDRDVPYSQSRFYRDLEGSHKYRTDCSGFVSQCWHTYLGSNGGYSTSTIPSIAKKIKWSDLKAGDVMNRAGVHCMLFDSWSITSGMLWMYDLADPQDNMRHKKISANSLQSQNYVPRRYGNIVSG
;
A
#
# COMPACT_ATOMS: atom_id res chain seq x y z
N MET A 1 59.66 -23.87 6.08
CA MET A 1 59.56 -22.61 6.86
C MET A 1 58.45 -21.76 6.25
N LEU A 2 57.31 -21.64 6.95
CA LEU A 2 56.48 -20.42 7.08
C LEU A 2 55.25 -20.80 7.91
N HIS A 3 55.12 -20.09 9.02
CA HIS A 3 54.23 -20.35 10.14
C HIS A 3 52.80 -19.90 9.83
N SER A 4 51.79 -20.67 10.22
CA SER A 4 50.41 -20.18 10.33
C SER A 4 49.93 -20.34 11.78
N ILE A 5 49.74 -19.20 12.43
CA ILE A 5 49.35 -19.06 13.83
C ILE A 5 47.84 -19.28 13.97
N VAL A 6 47.48 -20.15 14.92
CA VAL A 6 46.11 -20.49 15.32
C VAL A 6 45.61 -19.47 16.35
N GLY A 7 44.54 -18.74 16.02
CA GLY A 7 43.82 -17.86 16.96
C GLY A 7 42.57 -18.55 17.52
N ARG A 8 42.50 -18.67 18.86
CA ARG A 8 41.43 -19.33 19.64
C ARG A 8 40.14 -18.49 19.76
N PRO A 9 38.95 -19.11 19.92
CA PRO A 9 37.70 -18.40 20.18
C PRO A 9 37.47 -18.03 21.66
N VAL A 10 36.92 -16.85 21.89
CA VAL A 10 36.58 -16.29 23.22
C VAL A 10 35.22 -16.83 23.71
N ARG A 11 35.21 -17.41 24.92
CA ARG A 11 34.01 -17.89 25.63
C ARG A 11 33.14 -16.72 26.15
N ARG A 12 31.82 -16.76 25.90
CA ARG A 12 30.84 -15.91 26.60
C ARG A 12 30.38 -16.57 27.90
N ARG A 13 30.45 -15.81 29.02
CA ARG A 13 29.95 -16.20 30.34
C ARG A 13 28.42 -16.03 30.43
N ARG A 14 27.80 -16.98 31.13
CA ARG A 14 26.40 -17.03 31.55
C ARG A 14 26.33 -16.50 33.00
N ILE A 15 25.37 -15.64 33.32
CA ILE A 15 24.97 -15.29 34.69
C ILE A 15 23.44 -15.22 34.70
N GLY A 16 22.82 -15.77 35.74
CA GLY A 16 21.37 -15.72 35.96
C GLY A 16 21.00 -15.43 37.42
N ALA A 17 19.70 -15.17 37.58
CA ALA A 17 18.80 -15.32 38.76
C ALA A 17 18.81 -14.29 39.92
N GLY A 18 17.58 -13.88 40.32
CA GLY A 18 17.21 -13.70 41.74
C GLY A 18 16.17 -12.60 42.11
N GLY A 19 15.03 -13.01 42.72
CA GLY A 19 14.20 -12.27 43.73
C GLY A 19 12.91 -11.59 43.21
N THR A 20 11.66 -12.03 43.46
CA THR A 20 10.79 -12.24 44.66
C THR A 20 10.33 -10.99 45.42
N GLY A 21 9.01 -10.76 45.47
CA GLY A 21 8.33 -9.87 46.43
C GLY A 21 6.93 -9.43 45.96
N GLY A 22 5.86 -9.84 46.66
CA GLY A 22 4.47 -9.43 46.38
C GLY A 22 3.92 -8.39 47.35
N ILE A 23 2.69 -7.90 47.12
CA ILE A 23 1.57 -7.68 48.08
C ILE A 23 0.48 -6.73 47.49
N THR A 24 -0.76 -7.26 47.51
CA THR A 24 -2.14 -6.68 47.54
C THR A 24 -2.52 -5.30 46.95
N GLY A 25 -3.47 -5.33 46.00
CA GLY A 25 -4.87 -4.85 46.18
C GLY A 25 -5.21 -3.36 46.11
N GLN A 26 -5.90 -2.92 45.05
CA GLN A 26 -7.24 -2.29 45.09
C GLN A 26 -7.76 -1.94 43.67
N THR A 27 -9.07 -1.78 43.57
CA THR A 27 -9.97 -2.00 42.42
C THR A 27 -10.31 -0.70 41.67
N LEU A 28 -10.83 -0.86 40.43
CA LEU A 28 -11.67 0.07 39.61
C LEU A 28 -10.87 0.99 38.66
N THR A 29 -11.11 1.11 37.35
CA THR A 29 -12.25 0.79 36.47
C THR A 29 -11.74 0.38 35.07
N LYS A 30 -12.52 -0.43 34.37
CA LYS A 30 -12.21 -1.06 33.08
C LYS A 30 -12.86 -0.24 31.97
N GLU A 31 -12.13 0.75 31.43
CA GLU A 31 -12.47 1.40 30.16
C GLU A 31 -11.67 0.74 29.03
N HIS A 32 -12.35 0.56 27.91
CA HIS A 32 -12.06 -0.45 26.90
C HIS A 32 -10.72 -0.22 26.17
N PHE A 33 -9.86 -1.22 26.37
CA PHE A 33 -8.67 -1.54 25.57
C PHE A 33 -9.07 -1.75 24.10
N MET A 34 -8.56 -0.93 23.18
CA MET A 34 -8.44 -1.32 21.78
C MET A 34 -6.96 -1.25 21.42
N THR A 35 -6.27 -2.36 21.71
CA THR A 35 -4.87 -2.54 21.37
C THR A 35 -4.68 -2.75 19.89
N ASP A 36 -3.65 -2.05 19.42
CA ASP A 36 -2.79 -2.36 18.27
C ASP A 36 -2.98 -3.79 17.76
N THR A 37 -3.61 -3.91 16.59
CA THR A 37 -3.56 -5.15 15.83
C THR A 37 -2.60 -4.92 14.67
N GLU A 38 -1.34 -5.26 14.90
CA GLU A 38 -0.50 -5.81 13.84
C GLU A 38 -1.38 -6.79 13.05
N GLN A 39 -1.60 -6.54 11.76
CA GLN A 39 -2.21 -7.54 10.90
C GLN A 39 -1.14 -8.58 10.53
N PRO A 40 -1.23 -9.83 11.02
CA PRO A 40 -0.32 -10.87 10.60
C PRO A 40 -0.61 -11.25 9.15
N ASN A 41 0.44 -11.30 8.34
CA ASN A 41 0.45 -11.90 7.00
C ASN A 41 0.15 -13.40 7.14
N LEU A 42 -1.12 -13.78 7.05
CA LEU A 42 -1.52 -15.18 6.90
C LEU A 42 -1.69 -15.49 5.42
N SER A 43 -0.87 -16.42 4.94
CA SER A 43 -0.97 -17.11 3.65
C SER A 43 -2.43 -17.30 3.22
N ARG A 44 -2.88 -16.48 2.25
CA ARG A 44 -4.22 -16.58 1.65
C ARG A 44 -4.27 -17.73 0.65
N ARG A 45 -4.12 -18.98 1.11
CA ARG A 45 -4.44 -20.18 0.31
C ARG A 45 -5.08 -21.27 1.18
N ARG A 46 -6.33 -21.57 0.81
CA ARG A 46 -7.17 -22.76 1.08
C ARG A 46 -8.02 -22.72 2.35
N MET A 47 -9.34 -22.57 2.17
CA MET A 47 -10.32 -23.55 2.66
C MET A 47 -11.49 -23.67 1.66
N LEU A 48 -11.62 -24.85 1.07
CA LEU A 48 -12.88 -25.41 0.60
C LEU A 48 -13.57 -26.02 1.83
N THR A 49 -14.89 -25.92 1.97
CA THR A 49 -15.88 -27.03 1.87
C THR A 49 -17.25 -26.61 2.44
N ALA A 50 -18.29 -27.14 1.80
CA ALA A 50 -19.65 -27.43 2.29
C ALA A 50 -20.70 -26.30 2.32
N ALA A 51 -21.76 -26.57 1.58
CA ALA A 51 -22.96 -25.78 1.39
C ALA A 51 -23.86 -25.75 2.63
N LEU A 52 -24.44 -24.59 2.90
CA LEU A 52 -25.68 -24.45 3.65
C LEU A 52 -26.72 -23.78 2.74
N LEU A 53 -27.84 -24.46 2.52
CA LEU A 53 -29.04 -23.92 1.88
C LEU A 53 -29.61 -22.80 2.77
N VAL A 54 -29.78 -21.61 2.21
CA VAL A 54 -30.52 -20.51 2.83
C VAL A 54 -31.72 -20.21 1.91
N PRO A 55 -32.96 -20.16 2.41
CA PRO A 55 -34.11 -19.77 1.61
C PRO A 55 -34.00 -18.29 1.19
N ALA A 56 -34.35 -18.03 -0.08
CA ALA A 56 -34.33 -16.72 -0.69
C ALA A 56 -35.37 -15.80 -0.03
N ALA A 57 -34.90 -14.85 0.79
CA ALA A 57 -35.63 -13.63 1.10
C ALA A 57 -35.18 -12.56 0.11
N ALA A 58 -36.11 -12.12 -0.75
CA ALA A 58 -35.93 -10.99 -1.64
C ALA A 58 -35.78 -9.69 -0.83
N ALA A 59 -34.56 -9.39 -0.39
CA ALA A 59 -34.17 -8.08 0.10
C ALA A 59 -33.59 -7.30 -1.09
N GLY A 60 -34.22 -6.17 -1.40
CA GLY A 60 -33.92 -5.31 -2.55
C GLY A 60 -32.43 -5.12 -2.76
N GLY A 61 -31.96 -5.44 -3.97
CA GLY A 61 -30.61 -5.18 -4.39
C GLY A 61 -30.32 -3.68 -4.26
N SER A 62 -29.47 -3.32 -3.30
CA SER A 62 -28.75 -2.06 -3.39
C SER A 62 -27.85 -2.19 -4.61
N LEU A 63 -28.28 -1.58 -5.72
CA LEU A 63 -27.42 -1.31 -6.86
C LEU A 63 -26.25 -0.49 -6.31
N VAL A 64 -25.08 -1.10 -6.17
CA VAL A 64 -23.84 -0.34 -6.04
C VAL A 64 -23.70 0.41 -7.35
N ILE A 65 -24.21 1.63 -7.40
CA ILE A 65 -23.89 2.54 -8.49
C ILE A 65 -22.39 2.73 -8.38
N ALA A 66 -21.65 2.04 -9.25
CA ALA A 66 -20.25 2.33 -9.49
C ALA A 66 -20.23 3.81 -9.88
N ASP A 67 -19.81 4.64 -8.94
CA ASP A 67 -19.53 6.05 -9.15
C ASP A 67 -18.54 6.07 -10.31
N SER A 68 -19.07 6.28 -11.51
CA SER A 68 -18.30 6.14 -12.74
C SER A 68 -17.40 7.35 -12.77
N ALA A 69 -16.11 7.08 -12.95
CA ALA A 69 -15.15 8.14 -13.07
C ALA A 69 -15.51 8.96 -14.33
N ASP A 70 -15.95 10.20 -14.13
CA ASP A 70 -16.46 11.07 -15.20
C ASP A 70 -15.31 11.46 -16.14
N ALA A 71 -15.43 11.11 -17.42
CA ALA A 71 -14.37 11.28 -18.42
C ALA A 71 -14.18 12.77 -18.75
N ALA A 72 -13.00 13.33 -18.49
CA ALA A 72 -12.62 14.65 -19.00
C ALA A 72 -11.90 14.52 -20.36
N PRO A 73 -11.91 15.57 -21.21
CA PRO A 73 -11.21 15.56 -22.50
C PRO A 73 -9.71 15.27 -22.33
N GLY A 74 -9.15 14.41 -23.18
CA GLY A 74 -7.72 14.03 -23.15
C GLY A 74 -7.37 12.75 -22.37
N GLY A 75 -8.38 11.93 -22.01
CA GLY A 75 -8.16 10.64 -21.33
C GLY A 75 -7.83 10.77 -19.83
N GLN A 76 -7.89 11.99 -19.28
CA GLN A 76 -7.70 12.23 -17.85
C GLN A 76 -9.05 12.25 -17.15
N ILE A 77 -9.41 11.13 -16.52
CA ILE A 77 -10.71 10.95 -15.90
C ILE A 77 -10.74 11.61 -14.51
N LYS A 78 -11.85 12.24 -14.13
CA LYS A 78 -12.04 12.76 -12.78
C LYS A 78 -12.19 11.58 -11.81
N VAL A 79 -11.43 11.61 -10.73
CA VAL A 79 -11.46 10.56 -9.71
C VAL A 79 -11.56 11.14 -8.30
N LYS A 80 -12.37 10.52 -7.46
CA LYS A 80 -12.43 10.79 -6.02
C LYS A 80 -11.31 10.04 -5.31
N ARG A 81 -10.77 10.62 -4.23
CA ARG A 81 -9.74 9.96 -3.40
C ARG A 81 -10.17 8.58 -2.88
N SER A 82 -11.43 8.45 -2.50
CA SER A 82 -12.00 7.18 -2.04
C SER A 82 -11.95 6.10 -3.12
N GLN A 83 -12.17 6.44 -4.40
CA GLN A 83 -12.01 5.51 -5.52
C GLN A 83 -10.54 5.12 -5.71
N VAL A 84 -9.63 6.08 -5.63
CA VAL A 84 -8.18 5.83 -5.74
C VAL A 84 -7.71 4.82 -4.68
N ILE A 85 -8.09 5.03 -3.42
CA ILE A 85 -7.72 4.10 -2.33
C ILE A 85 -8.43 2.75 -2.46
N LYS A 86 -9.68 2.70 -2.93
CA LYS A 86 -10.37 1.43 -3.23
C LYS A 86 -9.63 0.60 -4.28
N ARG A 87 -9.14 1.25 -5.35
CA ARG A 87 -8.35 0.58 -6.41
C ARG A 87 -6.97 0.14 -5.91
N ALA A 88 -6.34 0.93 -5.04
CA ALA A 88 -5.10 0.55 -4.38
C ALA A 88 -5.27 -0.74 -3.55
N LYS A 89 -6.30 -0.76 -2.69
CA LYS A 89 -6.69 -1.95 -1.91
C LYS A 89 -7.01 -3.15 -2.80
N TYR A 90 -7.70 -2.94 -3.92
CA TYR A 90 -8.08 -4.02 -4.82
C TYR A 90 -6.89 -4.83 -5.34
N TRP A 91 -5.79 -4.19 -5.75
CA TRP A 91 -4.56 -4.89 -6.14
C TRP A 91 -3.79 -5.44 -4.94
N TYR A 92 -3.73 -4.68 -3.83
CA TYR A 92 -3.09 -5.15 -2.60
C TYR A 92 -3.69 -6.45 -2.08
N ASP A 93 -5.02 -6.53 -1.97
CA ASP A 93 -5.74 -7.72 -1.50
C ASP A 93 -5.58 -8.95 -2.40
N ARG A 94 -5.24 -8.73 -3.66
CA ARG A 94 -5.00 -9.78 -4.67
C ARG A 94 -3.54 -10.17 -4.80
N ASP A 95 -2.67 -9.51 -4.04
CA ASP A 95 -1.23 -9.75 -4.06
C ASP A 95 -0.67 -9.73 -5.49
N VAL A 96 -1.05 -8.68 -6.25
CA VAL A 96 -0.66 -8.59 -7.67
C VAL A 96 0.87 -8.58 -7.79
N PRO A 97 1.46 -9.51 -8.57
CA PRO A 97 2.91 -9.62 -8.67
C PRO A 97 3.49 -8.57 -9.61
N TYR A 98 4.70 -8.13 -9.31
CA TYR A 98 5.41 -7.18 -10.16
C TYR A 98 5.81 -7.81 -11.50
N SER A 99 5.65 -7.05 -12.58
CA SER A 99 6.20 -7.35 -13.89
C SER A 99 6.14 -6.14 -14.80
N GLN A 100 7.24 -5.90 -15.53
CA GLN A 100 7.33 -4.89 -16.59
C GLN A 100 6.63 -5.30 -17.91
N SER A 101 6.16 -6.54 -18.04
CA SER A 101 5.56 -7.03 -19.29
C SER A 101 4.14 -7.59 -19.12
N ARG A 102 3.68 -7.80 -17.88
CA ARG A 102 2.34 -8.32 -17.60
C ARG A 102 1.37 -7.20 -17.28
N PHE A 103 0.09 -7.52 -17.44
CA PHE A 103 -1.01 -6.62 -17.16
C PHE A 103 -2.01 -7.30 -16.23
N TYR A 104 -2.68 -6.50 -15.39
CA TYR A 104 -3.72 -6.96 -14.49
C TYR A 104 -4.93 -6.03 -14.58
N ARG A 105 -6.13 -6.59 -14.36
CA ARG A 105 -7.39 -5.85 -14.47
C ARG A 105 -7.56 -4.82 -13.35
N ASP A 106 -8.28 -3.75 -13.60
CA ASP A 106 -8.77 -2.83 -12.56
C ASP A 106 -9.95 -3.42 -11.78
N LEU A 107 -10.43 -2.65 -10.81
CA LEU A 107 -11.57 -3.00 -9.96
C LEU A 107 -12.84 -3.18 -10.79
N GLU A 108 -13.04 -2.30 -11.77
CA GLU A 108 -14.17 -2.27 -12.68
C GLU A 108 -14.14 -3.43 -13.70
N GLY A 109 -12.95 -3.94 -14.01
CA GLY A 109 -12.74 -5.09 -14.89
C GLY A 109 -12.68 -4.75 -16.38
N SER A 110 -12.87 -3.48 -16.74
CA SER A 110 -12.91 -3.00 -18.12
C SER A 110 -11.52 -2.67 -18.69
N HIS A 111 -10.52 -2.44 -17.85
CA HIS A 111 -9.17 -2.07 -18.29
C HIS A 111 -8.11 -2.97 -17.67
N LYS A 112 -6.95 -3.01 -18.33
CA LYS A 112 -5.78 -3.70 -17.82
C LYS A 112 -4.60 -2.74 -17.76
N TYR A 113 -3.89 -2.76 -16.64
CA TYR A 113 -2.74 -1.89 -16.40
C TYR A 113 -1.49 -2.73 -16.23
N ARG A 114 -0.34 -2.17 -16.59
CA ARG A 114 0.95 -2.84 -16.42
C ARG A 114 1.18 -3.11 -14.93
N THR A 115 1.65 -4.29 -14.56
CA THR A 115 1.82 -4.67 -13.15
C THR A 115 3.16 -4.19 -12.59
N ASP A 116 3.45 -2.89 -12.72
CA ASP A 116 4.64 -2.26 -12.18
C ASP A 116 4.30 -1.00 -11.37
N CYS A 117 5.30 -0.30 -10.85
CA CYS A 117 5.07 0.85 -9.97
C CYS A 117 4.16 1.94 -10.59
N SER A 118 4.36 2.27 -11.86
CA SER A 118 3.61 3.33 -12.54
C SER A 118 2.30 2.86 -13.13
N GLY A 119 2.19 1.60 -13.55
CA GLY A 119 0.94 0.98 -13.93
C GLY A 119 0.00 0.79 -12.74
N PHE A 120 0.53 0.48 -11.54
CA PHE A 120 -0.23 0.50 -10.30
C PHE A 120 -0.80 1.90 -9.98
N VAL A 121 0.02 2.94 -10.05
CA VAL A 121 -0.46 4.32 -9.87
C VAL A 121 -1.51 4.70 -10.93
N SER A 122 -1.27 4.30 -12.19
CA SER A 122 -2.20 4.57 -13.29
C SER A 122 -3.54 3.87 -13.09
N GLN A 123 -3.53 2.63 -12.58
CA GLN A 123 -4.71 1.89 -12.16
C GLN A 123 -5.45 2.64 -11.05
N CYS A 124 -4.74 3.17 -10.05
CA CYS A 124 -5.37 3.83 -8.91
C CYS A 124 -6.10 5.10 -9.36
N TRP A 125 -5.48 5.88 -10.26
CA TRP A 125 -6.07 7.08 -10.84
C TRP A 125 -6.98 6.82 -12.05
N HIS A 126 -7.16 5.55 -12.44
CA HIS A 126 -7.95 5.16 -13.60
C HIS A 126 -7.54 5.88 -14.90
N THR A 127 -6.24 5.93 -15.15
CA THR A 127 -5.63 6.63 -16.30
C THR A 127 -5.14 5.64 -17.35
N TYR A 128 -6.09 4.95 -17.98
CA TYR A 128 -5.80 3.92 -18.98
C TYR A 128 -5.37 4.54 -20.32
N LEU A 129 -4.30 4.01 -20.92
CA LEU A 129 -3.75 4.47 -22.21
C LEU A 129 -3.70 3.34 -23.25
N GLY A 130 -4.74 2.51 -23.33
CA GLY A 130 -4.79 1.43 -24.31
C GLY A 130 -3.75 0.35 -24.05
N SER A 131 -3.06 -0.08 -25.11
CA SER A 131 -2.05 -1.15 -25.06
C SER A 131 -0.89 -0.88 -24.10
N ASN A 132 -0.61 0.38 -23.77
CA ASN A 132 0.47 0.74 -22.85
C ASN A 132 0.13 0.48 -21.37
N GLY A 133 -1.16 0.31 -21.05
CA GLY A 133 -1.63 0.01 -19.69
C GLY A 133 -1.34 1.10 -18.66
N GLY A 134 -1.26 2.36 -19.10
CA GLY A 134 -1.12 3.53 -18.24
C GLY A 134 0.13 4.37 -18.51
N TYR A 135 0.34 5.37 -17.66
CA TYR A 135 1.48 6.28 -17.70
C TYR A 135 2.75 5.60 -17.13
N SER A 136 3.92 6.05 -17.58
CA SER A 136 5.21 5.65 -17.03
C SER A 136 5.65 6.55 -15.87
N THR A 137 6.57 6.07 -15.03
CA THR A 137 7.16 6.84 -13.93
C THR A 137 7.72 8.20 -14.36
N SER A 138 8.27 8.28 -15.57
CA SER A 138 8.81 9.53 -16.16
C SER A 138 7.72 10.48 -16.67
N THR A 139 6.54 9.96 -17.00
CA THR A 139 5.43 10.75 -17.57
C THR A 139 4.37 11.15 -16.53
N ILE A 140 4.36 10.56 -15.33
CA ILE A 140 3.53 11.03 -14.20
C ILE A 140 3.56 12.57 -14.02
N PRO A 141 4.71 13.27 -14.16
CA PRO A 141 4.74 14.72 -14.09
C PRO A 141 3.82 15.47 -15.06
N SER A 142 3.43 14.89 -16.20
CA SER A 142 2.53 15.53 -17.18
C SER A 142 1.05 15.51 -16.76
N ILE A 143 0.69 14.64 -15.82
CA ILE A 143 -0.69 14.47 -15.33
C ILE A 143 -0.85 14.81 -13.84
N ALA A 144 0.27 15.02 -13.14
CA ALA A 144 0.29 15.24 -11.70
C ALA A 144 1.19 16.41 -11.31
N LYS A 145 0.59 17.40 -10.65
CA LYS A 145 1.29 18.61 -10.17
C LYS A 145 2.09 18.30 -8.91
N LYS A 146 3.25 18.95 -8.78
CA LYS A 146 4.03 18.93 -7.53
C LYS A 146 3.22 19.56 -6.40
N ILE A 147 3.29 18.98 -5.21
CA ILE A 147 2.66 19.51 -3.99
C ILE A 147 3.70 19.61 -2.87
N LYS A 148 3.39 20.35 -1.81
CA LYS A 148 4.18 20.34 -0.59
C LYS A 148 3.96 19.03 0.18
N TRP A 149 4.95 18.58 0.93
CA TRP A 149 4.82 17.43 1.84
C TRP A 149 3.70 17.62 2.86
N SER A 150 3.55 18.84 3.39
CA SER A 150 2.46 19.22 4.31
C SER A 150 1.06 19.07 3.72
N ASP A 151 0.94 19.08 2.39
CA ASP A 151 -0.34 19.09 1.71
C ASP A 151 -0.78 17.68 1.33
N LEU A 152 -0.03 16.63 1.71
CA LEU A 152 -0.29 15.25 1.34
C LEU A 152 -1.67 14.79 1.80
N LYS A 153 -2.37 14.11 0.89
CA LYS A 153 -3.67 13.47 1.10
C LYS A 153 -3.68 12.12 0.43
N ALA A 154 -4.47 11.20 0.96
CA ALA A 154 -4.67 9.86 0.40
C ALA A 154 -4.89 9.92 -1.13
N GLY A 155 -4.15 9.09 -1.87
CA GLY A 155 -4.16 9.03 -3.33
C GLY A 155 -3.17 9.95 -4.05
N ASP A 156 -2.40 10.76 -3.32
CA ASP A 156 -1.20 11.43 -3.86
C ASP A 156 -0.05 10.41 -4.04
N VAL A 157 1.01 10.78 -4.78
CA VAL A 157 2.15 9.87 -5.03
C VAL A 157 3.48 10.47 -4.65
N MET A 158 4.39 9.61 -4.25
CA MET A 158 5.81 9.87 -4.15
C MET A 158 6.43 9.48 -5.47
N ASN A 159 6.84 10.45 -6.30
CA ASN A 159 7.37 10.18 -7.63
C ASN A 159 8.84 10.58 -7.72
N ARG A 160 9.71 9.58 -7.91
CA ARG A 160 11.08 9.75 -8.37
C ARG A 160 11.10 9.41 -9.86
N ALA A 161 10.88 10.44 -10.70
CA ALA A 161 10.66 10.27 -12.13
C ALA A 161 11.74 9.39 -12.78
N GLY A 162 11.33 8.46 -13.63
CA GLY A 162 12.20 7.47 -14.28
C GLY A 162 12.75 6.37 -13.38
N VAL A 163 12.53 6.41 -12.07
CA VAL A 163 13.07 5.43 -11.12
C VAL A 163 11.96 4.64 -10.43
N HIS A 164 11.11 5.31 -9.65
CA HIS A 164 10.06 4.63 -8.89
C HIS A 164 8.93 5.57 -8.47
N CYS A 165 7.74 5.00 -8.19
CA CYS A 165 6.65 5.72 -7.56
C CYS A 165 5.82 4.84 -6.63
N MET A 166 5.30 5.47 -5.58
CA MET A 166 4.47 4.83 -4.55
C MET A 166 3.25 5.71 -4.26
N LEU A 167 2.12 5.09 -3.91
CA LEU A 167 0.86 5.80 -3.60
C LEU A 167 0.75 6.03 -2.10
N PHE A 168 0.53 7.28 -1.70
CA PHE A 168 0.34 7.68 -0.30
C PHE A 168 -1.07 7.31 0.18
N ASP A 169 -1.14 6.59 1.30
CA ASP A 169 -2.39 6.27 1.99
C ASP A 169 -2.65 7.28 3.12
N SER A 170 -1.76 7.30 4.13
CA SER A 170 -1.95 8.14 5.33
C SER A 170 -0.64 8.47 6.04
N TRP A 171 -0.69 9.48 6.91
CA TRP A 171 0.36 9.70 7.90
C TRP A 171 0.22 8.64 9.00
N SER A 172 1.33 8.07 9.43
CA SER A 172 1.37 7.15 10.57
C SER A 172 1.31 7.93 11.89
N ILE A 173 0.79 7.30 12.95
CA ILE A 173 0.85 7.83 14.33
C ILE A 173 2.28 8.10 14.79
N THR A 174 3.24 7.30 14.31
CA THR A 174 4.67 7.56 14.47
C THR A 174 5.04 8.80 13.66
N SER A 175 5.45 9.87 14.34
CA SER A 175 5.80 11.15 13.72
C SER A 175 6.81 10.98 12.56
N GLY A 176 6.54 11.66 11.45
CA GLY A 176 7.40 11.63 10.26
C GLY A 176 7.33 10.34 9.42
N MET A 177 6.46 9.38 9.77
CA MET A 177 6.27 8.15 9.03
C MET A 177 4.98 8.19 8.18
N LEU A 178 5.01 7.52 7.03
CA LEU A 178 3.94 7.44 6.05
C LEU A 178 3.54 5.99 5.84
N TRP A 179 2.26 5.74 5.62
CA TRP A 179 1.77 4.49 5.04
C TRP A 179 1.65 4.64 3.52
N MET A 180 2.28 3.71 2.79
CA MET A 180 2.39 3.74 1.34
C MET A 180 1.99 2.39 0.74
N TYR A 181 1.25 2.44 -0.35
CA TYR A 181 1.11 1.29 -1.26
C TYR A 181 2.23 1.30 -2.29
N ASP A 182 2.80 0.12 -2.55
CA ASP A 182 4.01 -0.04 -3.34
C ASP A 182 4.00 -1.35 -4.14
N LEU A 183 4.49 -1.29 -5.39
CA LEU A 183 4.72 -2.41 -6.31
C LEU A 183 6.04 -2.16 -7.04
N ALA A 184 7.18 -2.50 -6.43
CA ALA A 184 8.49 -2.05 -6.92
C ALA A 184 9.32 -3.12 -7.63
N ASP A 185 9.22 -4.38 -7.25
CA ASP A 185 10.20 -5.38 -7.65
C ASP A 185 9.61 -6.81 -7.69
N PRO A 186 10.19 -7.77 -8.43
CA PRO A 186 9.67 -9.13 -8.52
C PRO A 186 9.79 -9.98 -7.24
N GLN A 187 10.56 -9.54 -6.25
CA GLN A 187 10.77 -10.28 -5.00
C GLN A 187 9.63 -10.01 -4.02
N ASP A 188 9.08 -8.80 -4.09
CA ASP A 188 7.94 -8.36 -3.31
C ASP A 188 6.78 -7.94 -4.22
N ASN A 189 5.65 -8.64 -4.10
CA ASN A 189 4.38 -8.27 -4.73
C ASN A 189 3.84 -6.93 -4.17
N MET A 190 2.53 -6.69 -4.25
CA MET A 190 1.92 -5.53 -3.63
C MET A 190 2.24 -5.43 -2.13
N ARG A 191 2.79 -4.28 -1.71
CA ARG A 191 3.11 -3.97 -0.32
C ARG A 191 2.24 -2.83 0.19
N HIS A 192 1.92 -2.86 1.48
CA HIS A 192 1.44 -1.73 2.25
C HIS A 192 2.42 -1.49 3.40
N LYS A 193 3.32 -0.53 3.22
CA LYS A 193 4.53 -0.40 4.04
C LYS A 193 4.62 0.97 4.71
N LYS A 194 5.24 0.99 5.89
CA LYS A 194 5.60 2.21 6.59
C LYS A 194 6.96 2.71 6.11
N ILE A 195 7.10 4.01 5.81
CA ILE A 195 8.35 4.62 5.34
C ILE A 195 8.53 6.04 5.90
N SER A 196 9.77 6.44 6.16
CA SER A 196 10.07 7.79 6.65
C SER A 196 9.97 8.83 5.53
N ALA A 197 9.28 9.95 5.80
CA ALA A 197 9.25 11.09 4.90
C ALA A 197 10.67 11.65 4.63
N ASN A 198 11.53 11.70 5.66
CA ASN A 198 12.91 12.17 5.51
C ASN A 198 13.73 11.26 4.58
N SER A 199 13.53 9.94 4.66
CA SER A 199 14.19 8.99 3.76
C SER A 199 13.75 9.17 2.30
N LEU A 200 12.47 9.46 2.06
CA LEU A 200 12.00 9.75 0.71
C LEU A 200 12.53 11.08 0.19
N GLN A 201 12.60 12.10 1.03
CA GLN A 201 13.19 13.40 0.69
C GLN A 201 14.66 13.26 0.31
N SER A 202 15.47 12.54 1.10
CA SER A 202 16.90 12.33 0.80
C SER A 202 17.13 11.51 -0.48
N GLN A 203 16.16 10.69 -0.88
CA GLN A 203 16.18 9.94 -2.14
C GLN A 203 15.59 10.70 -3.33
N ASN A 204 15.30 12.00 -3.17
CA ASN A 204 14.75 12.87 -4.22
C ASN A 204 13.36 12.47 -4.73
N TYR A 205 12.52 11.88 -3.89
CA TYR A 205 11.10 11.72 -4.21
C TYR A 205 10.39 13.08 -4.18
N VAL A 206 9.54 13.31 -5.18
CA VAL A 206 8.70 14.52 -5.27
C VAL A 206 7.24 14.14 -5.02
N PRO A 207 6.59 14.72 -3.99
CA PRO A 207 5.15 14.59 -3.80
C PRO A 207 4.40 15.17 -5.00
N ARG A 208 3.49 14.40 -5.58
CA ARG A 208 2.63 14.84 -6.67
C ARG A 208 1.17 14.45 -6.45
N ARG A 209 0.28 15.31 -6.93
CA ARG A 209 -1.16 15.11 -6.93
C ARG A 209 -1.67 15.05 -8.36
N TYR A 210 -2.43 14.00 -8.67
CA TYR A 210 -3.10 13.88 -9.96
C TYR A 210 -4.00 15.10 -10.23
N GLY A 211 -3.94 15.63 -11.44
CA GLY A 211 -4.60 16.89 -11.83
C GLY A 211 -6.12 16.83 -11.67
N ASN A 212 -6.72 15.66 -11.92
CA ASN A 212 -8.18 15.46 -11.93
C ASN A 212 -8.68 14.71 -10.69
N ILE A 213 -7.93 14.75 -9.57
CA ILE A 213 -8.49 14.38 -8.27
C ILE A 213 -9.50 15.45 -7.84
N VAL A 214 -10.75 15.03 -7.66
CA VAL A 214 -11.82 15.89 -7.13
C VAL A 214 -12.03 15.63 -5.64
N SER A 215 -12.48 16.66 -4.92
CA SER A 215 -13.01 16.50 -3.57
C SER A 215 -14.26 15.62 -3.66
N GLY A 216 -14.27 14.52 -2.91
CA GLY A 216 -15.45 13.66 -2.78
C GLY A 216 -16.45 14.27 -1.82
#